data_AF-A0A151NR78-F1
#
_entry.id   AF-A0A151NR78-F1
#
_cell.length_a   1.000
_cell.length_b   1.000
_cell.length_c   1.000
_cell.angle_alpha   90.00
_cell.angle_beta   90.00
_cell.angle_gamma   90.00
#
_symmetry.space_group_name_H-M   'P 1'
#
loop_
_entity.id
_entity.type
_entity.pdbx_description
1 polymer ?
#
loop_
_entity_poly.entity_id
_entity_poly.type
_entity_poly.pdbx_seq_one_letter_code
_entity_poly.pdbx_strand_id
1 'polypeptide(L)'
;MNLPPDKARLLRQYDNEKKWDLICDQERFQVKNPPHTYIQKLQSFLDPGVTRKKFRRRVQESTKVLRELEISLRTNHIGWVREFLNDENKGLDVLVDYLSFAQCTVMLDFEGLDSGEDGALEKLKSWSRSIEDLQHPSAPFANSLARSARQSALRYSTLPSRKALKNSRLVSQKDDVHVCIMCLRAIMNYQYGFNLVMSHPHAVNEIALSLNNKNPRTKALVLELLAAVCLVRGGHEIILAAFDNFKEVCKEKHRFEKLMEYFRQEDSSIDFMRSALFDPLGVCTMASCPF
;
A
#
# COMPACT_ATOMS: atom_id res chain seq x y z
N MET A 1 -22.14 1.68 -12.69
CA MET A 1 -22.22 2.17 -11.31
C MET A 1 -21.76 1.18 -10.22
N ASN A 2 -21.32 -0.06 -10.51
CA ASN A 2 -20.85 -1.04 -9.49
C ASN A 2 -21.78 -1.16 -8.26
N LEU A 3 -23.08 -1.33 -8.50
CA LEU A 3 -24.09 -1.33 -7.43
C LEU A 3 -24.25 -2.73 -6.82
N PRO A 4 -24.46 -2.82 -5.50
CA PRO A 4 -24.91 -4.06 -4.86
C PRO A 4 -26.23 -4.56 -5.46
N PRO A 5 -26.49 -5.88 -5.49
CA PRO A 5 -27.70 -6.46 -6.10
C PRO A 5 -29.01 -5.86 -5.57
N ASP A 6 -29.10 -5.59 -4.27
CA ASP A 6 -30.30 -5.01 -3.66
C ASP A 6 -30.58 -3.59 -4.12
N LYS A 7 -29.54 -2.76 -4.25
CA LYS A 7 -29.66 -1.38 -4.76
C LYS A 7 -30.01 -1.38 -6.24
N ALA A 8 -29.45 -2.30 -7.02
CA ALA A 8 -29.82 -2.48 -8.42
C ALA A 8 -31.29 -2.92 -8.59
N ARG A 9 -31.78 -3.82 -7.72
CA ARG A 9 -33.19 -4.24 -7.70
C ARG A 9 -34.13 -3.07 -7.40
N LEU A 10 -33.77 -2.21 -6.44
CA LEU A 10 -34.55 -1.01 -6.11
C LEU A 10 -34.63 -0.05 -7.31
N LEU A 11 -33.51 0.24 -7.98
CA LEU A 11 -33.50 1.13 -9.15
C LEU A 11 -34.29 0.56 -10.35
N ARG A 12 -34.37 -0.77 -10.49
CA ARG A 12 -35.20 -1.39 -11.53
C ARG A 12 -36.69 -1.12 -11.35
N GLN A 13 -37.14 -0.86 -10.12
CA GLN A 13 -38.54 -0.56 -9.79
C GLN A 13 -38.91 0.90 -10.07
N TYR A 14 -37.96 1.76 -10.45
CA TYR A 14 -38.27 3.15 -10.80
C TYR A 14 -39.22 3.22 -12.00
N ASP A 15 -40.06 4.24 -11.99
CA ASP A 15 -40.87 4.66 -13.13
C ASP A 15 -39.98 5.13 -14.29
N ASN A 16 -40.55 5.14 -15.50
CA ASN A 16 -39.79 5.40 -16.73
C ASN A 16 -39.24 6.83 -16.78
N GLU A 17 -39.93 7.81 -16.19
CA GLU A 17 -39.49 9.20 -16.12
C GLU A 17 -38.19 9.33 -15.32
N LYS A 18 -38.16 8.79 -14.09
CA LYS A 18 -36.93 8.77 -13.29
C LYS A 18 -35.80 7.99 -13.96
N LYS A 19 -36.10 6.86 -14.62
CA LYS A 19 -35.08 6.11 -15.36
C LYS A 19 -34.48 6.95 -16.50
N TRP A 20 -35.32 7.72 -17.19
CA TRP A 20 -34.88 8.62 -18.25
C TRP A 20 -34.02 9.76 -17.73
N ASP A 21 -34.40 10.36 -16.60
CA ASP A 21 -33.59 11.39 -15.92
C ASP A 21 -32.20 10.85 -15.55
N LEU A 22 -32.14 9.62 -15.00
CA LEU A 22 -30.87 8.96 -14.68
C LEU A 22 -29.97 8.76 -15.92
N ILE A 23 -30.56 8.46 -17.08
CA ILE A 23 -29.80 8.32 -18.34
C ILE A 23 -29.27 9.69 -18.78
N CYS A 24 -30.12 10.72 -18.78
CA CYS A 24 -29.74 12.08 -19.14
C CYS A 24 -28.61 12.62 -18.26
N ASP A 25 -28.69 12.40 -16.95
CA ASP A 25 -27.65 12.79 -16.00
C ASP A 25 -26.32 12.06 -16.27
N GLN A 26 -26.40 10.76 -16.60
CA GLN A 26 -25.22 9.96 -16.90
C GLN A 26 -24.52 10.38 -18.21
N GLU A 27 -25.26 10.83 -19.22
CA GLU A 27 -24.69 11.38 -20.47
C GLU A 27 -24.03 12.74 -20.26
N ARG A 28 -24.56 13.56 -19.35
CA ARG A 28 -23.99 14.86 -18.98
C ARG A 28 -22.72 14.73 -18.14
N PHE A 29 -22.53 13.59 -17.47
CA PHE A 29 -21.37 13.37 -16.60
C PHE A 29 -20.09 13.18 -17.43
N GLN A 30 -19.12 14.08 -17.22
CA GLN A 30 -17.79 13.96 -17.81
C GLN A 30 -16.74 13.69 -16.75
N VAL A 31 -15.87 12.71 -17.04
CA VAL A 31 -14.70 12.43 -16.22
C VAL A 31 -13.69 13.57 -16.35
N LYS A 32 -13.18 14.06 -15.21
CA LYS A 32 -12.23 15.18 -15.18
C LYS A 32 -10.91 14.88 -15.88
N ASN A 33 -10.28 13.73 -15.58
CA ASN A 33 -9.01 13.31 -16.18
C ASN A 33 -8.98 11.78 -16.38
N PRO A 34 -8.30 11.29 -17.43
CA PRO A 34 -8.09 9.85 -17.62
C PRO A 34 -7.07 9.27 -16.63
N PRO A 35 -7.08 7.94 -16.37
CA PRO A 35 -6.19 7.27 -15.41
C PRO A 35 -4.70 7.58 -15.58
N HIS A 36 -4.19 7.53 -16.83
CA HIS A 36 -2.77 7.73 -17.13
C HIS A 36 -2.24 9.09 -16.65
N THR A 37 -3.10 10.11 -16.54
CA THR A 37 -2.71 11.43 -16.01
C THR A 37 -2.23 11.35 -14.57
N TYR A 38 -2.91 10.55 -13.74
CA TYR A 38 -2.53 10.37 -12.33
C TYR A 38 -1.30 9.46 -12.21
N ILE A 39 -1.26 8.40 -13.01
CA ILE A 39 -0.17 7.41 -13.03
C ILE A 39 1.16 8.09 -13.39
N GLN A 40 1.18 8.89 -14.45
CA GLN A 40 2.38 9.63 -14.86
C GLN A 40 2.86 10.61 -13.78
N LYS A 41 1.94 11.27 -13.06
CA LYS A 41 2.30 12.15 -11.94
C LYS A 41 2.94 11.37 -10.80
N LEU A 42 2.36 10.23 -10.40
CA LEU A 42 2.93 9.36 -9.35
C LEU A 42 4.31 8.80 -9.76
N GLN A 43 4.46 8.32 -10.99
CA GLN A 43 5.75 7.89 -11.54
C GLN A 43 6.78 9.03 -11.51
N SER A 44 6.37 10.27 -11.79
CA SER A 44 7.26 11.43 -11.74
C SER A 44 7.77 11.75 -10.33
N PHE A 45 7.06 11.29 -9.28
CA PHE A 45 7.49 11.39 -7.89
C PHE A 45 8.48 10.29 -7.51
N LEU A 46 8.48 9.15 -8.22
CA LEU A 46 9.36 8.01 -7.96
C LEU A 46 10.68 8.06 -8.74
N ASP A 47 10.80 8.96 -9.72
CA ASP A 47 12.00 9.11 -10.55
C ASP A 47 13.27 9.42 -9.72
N PRO A 48 14.26 8.51 -9.64
CA PRO A 48 15.47 8.74 -8.86
C PRO A 48 16.43 9.75 -9.54
N GLY A 49 16.27 9.95 -10.85
CA GLY A 49 17.09 10.81 -11.69
C GLY A 49 16.86 12.31 -11.45
N VAL A 50 15.74 12.71 -10.84
CA VAL A 50 15.50 14.13 -10.57
C VAL A 50 16.38 14.70 -9.47
N THR A 51 16.78 15.96 -9.65
CA THR A 51 17.46 16.71 -8.59
C THR A 51 16.51 16.93 -7.40
N ARG A 52 17.06 17.03 -6.19
CA ARG A 52 16.26 17.22 -4.97
C ARG A 52 15.36 18.47 -5.04
N LYS A 53 15.83 19.55 -5.67
CA LYS A 53 15.07 20.79 -5.90
C LYS A 53 13.87 20.54 -6.82
N LYS A 54 14.04 19.78 -7.91
CA LYS A 54 12.95 19.42 -8.82
C LYS A 54 11.96 18.46 -8.14
N PHE A 55 12.46 17.46 -7.42
CA PHE A 55 11.63 16.55 -6.63
C PHE A 55 10.72 17.31 -5.66
N ARG A 56 11.29 18.20 -4.83
CA ARG A 56 10.52 18.98 -3.84
C ARG A 56 9.39 19.79 -4.47
N ARG A 57 9.61 20.34 -5.68
CA ARG A 57 8.58 21.07 -6.44
C ARG A 57 7.49 20.13 -6.95
N ARG A 58 7.86 18.97 -7.51
CA ARG A 58 6.89 17.97 -8.00
C ARG A 58 5.99 17.46 -6.87
N VAL A 59 6.58 17.06 -5.75
CA VAL A 59 5.81 16.50 -4.63
C VAL A 59 5.10 17.55 -3.79
N GLN A 60 5.19 18.85 -4.10
CA GLN A 60 4.47 19.88 -3.36
C GLN A 60 2.95 19.63 -3.40
N GLU A 61 2.43 19.22 -4.56
CA GLU A 61 1.02 18.93 -4.79
C GLU A 61 0.67 17.43 -4.72
N SER A 62 1.58 16.56 -4.25
CA SER A 62 1.38 15.11 -4.20
C SER A 62 0.05 14.71 -3.55
N THR A 63 -0.23 15.26 -2.38
CA THR A 63 -1.46 14.97 -1.61
C THR A 63 -2.72 15.39 -2.36
N LYS A 64 -2.67 16.50 -3.10
CA LYS A 64 -3.79 16.96 -3.92
C LYS A 64 -4.05 15.99 -5.07
N VAL A 65 -2.99 15.56 -5.77
CA VAL A 65 -3.08 14.59 -6.86
C VAL A 65 -3.65 13.26 -6.36
N LEU A 66 -3.18 12.77 -5.20
CA LEU A 66 -3.67 11.55 -4.57
C LEU A 66 -5.15 11.66 -4.17
N ARG A 67 -5.58 12.80 -3.62
CA ARG A 67 -7.00 13.02 -3.28
C ARG A 67 -7.90 13.05 -4.51
N GLU A 68 -7.46 13.69 -5.58
CA GLU A 68 -8.19 13.67 -6.85
C GLU A 68 -8.24 12.25 -7.46
N LEU A 69 -7.17 11.46 -7.30
CA LEU A 69 -7.14 10.06 -7.70
C LEU A 69 -8.10 9.20 -6.86
N GLU A 70 -8.11 9.36 -5.53
CA GLU A 70 -9.05 8.67 -4.63
C GLU A 70 -10.50 8.92 -5.04
N ILE A 71 -10.85 10.20 -5.25
CA ILE A 71 -12.19 10.58 -5.68
C ILE A 71 -12.51 9.91 -7.01
N SER A 72 -11.59 9.97 -7.98
CA SER A 72 -11.78 9.36 -9.30
C SER A 72 -12.00 7.85 -9.21
N LEU A 73 -11.22 7.13 -8.40
CA LEU A 73 -11.38 5.69 -8.17
C LEU A 73 -12.73 5.34 -7.54
N ARG A 74 -13.23 6.18 -6.63
CA ARG A 74 -14.47 5.93 -5.88
C ARG A 74 -15.73 6.35 -6.63
N THR A 75 -15.70 7.45 -7.38
CA THR A 75 -16.92 8.08 -7.92
C THR A 75 -17.08 7.99 -9.43
N ASN A 76 -16.02 7.71 -10.19
CA ASN A 76 -16.17 7.53 -11.63
C ASN A 76 -16.86 6.20 -11.97
N HIS A 77 -17.25 6.07 -13.23
CA HIS A 77 -17.77 4.82 -13.76
C HIS A 77 -16.73 3.70 -13.63
N ILE A 78 -17.18 2.45 -13.45
CA ILE A 78 -16.30 1.31 -13.19
C ILE A 78 -15.30 1.02 -14.32
N GLY A 79 -15.62 1.43 -15.56
CA GLY A 79 -14.69 1.39 -16.69
C GLY A 79 -13.41 2.18 -16.45
N TRP A 80 -13.49 3.32 -15.76
CA TRP A 80 -12.33 4.13 -15.39
C TRP A 80 -11.39 3.37 -14.44
N VAL A 81 -11.95 2.65 -13.46
CA VAL A 81 -11.17 1.82 -12.52
C VAL A 81 -10.56 0.62 -13.25
N ARG A 82 -11.30 0.00 -14.18
CA ARG A 82 -10.75 -1.08 -15.03
C ARG A 82 -9.59 -0.59 -15.88
N GLU A 83 -9.71 0.59 -16.49
CA GLU A 83 -8.65 1.21 -17.27
C GLU A 83 -7.44 1.52 -16.40
N PHE A 84 -7.62 2.07 -15.19
CA PHE A 84 -6.53 2.30 -14.24
C PHE A 84 -5.78 1.01 -13.87
N LEU A 85 -6.49 -0.11 -13.72
CA LEU A 85 -5.95 -1.41 -13.27
C LEU A 85 -5.49 -2.33 -14.41
N ASN A 86 -5.61 -1.93 -15.68
CA ASN A 86 -5.26 -2.80 -16.81
C ASN A 86 -3.73 -2.96 -16.98
N ASP A 87 -3.34 -3.89 -17.85
CA ASP A 87 -1.93 -4.21 -18.12
C ASP A 87 -1.14 -3.07 -18.78
N GLU A 88 -1.83 -2.13 -19.43
CA GLU A 88 -1.22 -0.97 -20.08
C GLU A 88 -0.84 0.11 -19.06
N ASN A 89 -1.77 0.43 -18.16
CA ASN A 89 -1.63 1.49 -17.18
C ASN A 89 -0.90 1.03 -15.92
N LYS A 90 -1.09 -0.21 -15.48
CA LYS A 90 -0.50 -0.78 -14.26
C LYS A 90 -0.63 0.13 -13.04
N GLY A 91 -1.80 0.75 -12.89
CA GLY A 91 -2.02 1.77 -11.86
C GLY A 91 -1.88 1.23 -10.44
N LEU A 92 -2.20 -0.05 -10.21
CA LEU A 92 -1.99 -0.71 -8.91
C LEU A 92 -0.50 -0.75 -8.53
N ASP A 93 0.35 -1.23 -9.45
CA ASP A 93 1.80 -1.33 -9.23
C ASP A 93 2.39 0.04 -8.86
N VAL A 94 2.04 1.08 -9.64
CA VAL A 94 2.53 2.45 -9.41
C VAL A 94 2.04 3.03 -8.07
N LEU A 95 0.80 2.73 -7.69
CA LEU A 95 0.24 3.17 -6.40
C LEU A 95 0.95 2.47 -5.22
N VAL A 96 1.21 1.16 -5.33
CA VAL A 96 1.91 0.37 -4.31
C VAL A 96 3.37 0.80 -4.20
N ASP A 97 4.06 1.01 -5.33
CA ASP A 97 5.44 1.53 -5.35
C ASP A 97 5.53 2.90 -4.67
N TYR A 98 4.55 3.78 -4.94
CA TYR A 98 4.50 5.09 -4.30
C TYR A 98 4.22 5.01 -2.80
N LEU A 99 3.32 4.11 -2.38
CA LEU A 99 3.03 3.85 -0.99
C LEU A 99 4.29 3.39 -0.24
N SER A 100 4.99 2.41 -0.80
CA SER A 100 6.25 1.86 -0.28
C SER A 100 7.31 2.96 -0.14
N PHE A 101 7.49 3.78 -1.18
CA PHE A 101 8.37 4.94 -1.14
C PHE A 101 8.00 5.94 -0.03
N ALA A 102 6.71 6.23 0.16
CA ALA A 102 6.24 7.18 1.15
C ALA A 102 6.44 6.69 2.60
N GLN A 103 6.52 5.38 2.82
CA GLN A 103 6.66 4.78 4.15
C GLN A 103 8.08 4.35 4.51
N CYS A 104 8.99 4.32 3.54
CA CYS A 104 10.37 3.86 3.67
C CYS A 104 11.14 4.45 4.88
N THR A 105 10.85 5.70 5.28
CA THR A 105 11.46 6.34 6.47
C THR A 105 10.85 5.91 7.80
N VAL A 106 9.55 5.62 7.85
CA VAL A 106 8.86 5.21 9.08
C VAL A 106 9.43 3.89 9.60
N MET A 107 9.91 3.03 8.69
CA MET A 107 10.55 1.76 9.06
C MET A 107 11.95 1.93 9.67
N LEU A 108 12.65 3.04 9.38
CA LEU A 108 14.04 3.27 9.80
C LEU A 108 14.17 4.24 10.98
N ASP A 109 13.24 5.19 11.15
CA ASP A 109 13.24 6.14 12.27
C ASP A 109 13.07 5.45 13.65
N PHE A 110 12.74 4.16 13.69
CA PHE A 110 12.71 3.35 14.91
C PHE A 110 14.11 3.02 15.47
N GLU A 111 15.18 3.15 14.68
CA GLU A 111 16.56 3.00 15.17
C GLU A 111 17.06 4.23 15.96
N GLY A 112 16.32 5.35 15.96
CA GLY A 112 16.79 6.64 16.48
C GLY A 112 16.44 6.99 17.92
N LEU A 113 15.77 6.10 18.67
CA LEU A 113 15.28 6.41 20.01
C LEU A 113 16.10 5.80 21.16
N ASP A 114 17.15 5.02 20.87
CA ASP A 114 17.89 4.34 21.94
C ASP A 114 19.43 4.44 21.89
N SER A 115 20.01 5.36 21.11
CA SER A 115 21.44 5.66 21.23
C SER A 115 21.77 7.06 20.71
N GLY A 116 22.24 7.90 21.64
CA GLY A 116 23.04 9.07 21.28
C GLY A 116 24.35 8.65 20.60
N GLU A 117 24.89 9.59 19.82
CA GLU A 117 26.20 9.57 19.15
C GLU A 117 26.38 8.61 17.94
N ASP A 118 26.41 9.23 16.76
CA ASP A 118 27.33 9.13 15.60
C ASP A 118 28.08 7.80 15.25
N GLY A 119 27.68 6.65 15.78
CA GLY A 119 28.36 5.35 15.60
C GLY A 119 27.65 4.36 14.66
N ALA A 120 26.40 4.62 14.26
CA ALA A 120 25.60 3.67 13.46
C ALA A 120 26.14 3.46 12.03
N LEU A 121 26.90 4.42 11.49
CA LEU A 121 27.40 4.39 10.12
C LEU A 121 28.61 3.45 9.92
N GLU A 122 29.43 3.24 10.95
CA GLU A 122 30.61 2.37 10.89
C GLU A 122 30.23 0.88 10.98
N LYS A 123 29.22 0.53 11.80
CA LYS A 123 28.69 -0.85 11.85
C LYS A 123 28.02 -1.29 10.54
N LEU A 124 27.40 -0.36 9.80
CA LEU A 124 26.74 -0.65 8.53
C LEU A 124 27.74 -1.01 7.40
N LYS A 125 28.94 -0.41 7.41
CA LYS A 125 30.03 -0.77 6.47
C LYS A 125 30.65 -2.13 6.77
N SER A 126 30.69 -2.52 8.04
CA SER A 126 31.25 -3.81 8.48
C SER A 126 30.45 -4.99 7.94
N TRP A 127 29.11 -4.89 7.93
CA TRP A 127 28.23 -5.90 7.35
C TRP A 127 28.43 -6.06 5.83
N SER A 128 28.68 -4.95 5.10
CA SER A 128 28.86 -4.98 3.65
C SER A 128 30.13 -5.71 3.21
N ARG A 129 31.24 -5.58 3.96
CA ARG A 129 32.51 -6.25 3.62
C ARG A 129 32.48 -7.76 3.86
N SER A 130 31.68 -8.23 4.81
CA SER A 130 31.65 -9.65 5.18
C SER A 130 30.89 -10.54 4.18
N ILE A 131 30.16 -9.96 3.22
CA ILE A 131 29.41 -10.70 2.18
C ILE A 131 30.23 -10.90 0.90
N GLU A 132 31.31 -10.14 0.69
CA GLU A 132 32.12 -10.22 -0.54
C GLU A 132 33.21 -11.31 -0.46
N ASP A 133 33.47 -11.90 0.70
CA ASP A 133 34.64 -12.77 0.93
C ASP A 133 34.36 -14.29 0.81
N LEU A 134 33.22 -14.69 0.23
CA LEU A 134 32.87 -16.11 0.00
C LEU A 134 32.75 -16.50 -1.48
N GLN A 135 33.28 -15.70 -2.42
CA GLN A 135 33.21 -16.05 -3.84
C GLN A 135 34.59 -16.00 -4.50
N HIS A 136 35.28 -17.15 -4.50
CA HIS A 136 36.27 -17.49 -5.53
C HIS A 136 35.75 -18.61 -6.46
N PRO A 137 36.14 -18.60 -7.75
CA PRO A 137 35.36 -19.20 -8.83
C PRO A 137 35.90 -20.57 -9.27
N SER A 138 35.00 -21.49 -9.65
CA SER A 138 35.38 -22.59 -10.53
C SER A 138 34.23 -23.03 -11.46
N ALA A 139 34.52 -22.87 -12.75
CA ALA A 139 34.05 -23.59 -13.93
C ALA A 139 32.59 -23.46 -14.45
N PRO A 140 32.41 -23.63 -15.79
CA PRO A 140 31.34 -22.99 -16.55
C PRO A 140 30.30 -23.98 -17.12
N PHE A 141 29.21 -23.41 -17.63
CA PHE A 141 28.15 -23.96 -18.50
C PHE A 141 26.76 -24.20 -17.90
N ALA A 142 25.78 -23.79 -18.72
CA ALA A 142 24.35 -24.11 -18.73
C ALA A 142 23.43 -23.43 -17.69
N ASN A 143 22.81 -22.31 -18.10
CA ASN A 143 21.39 -22.27 -18.53
C ASN A 143 20.82 -20.84 -18.56
N SER A 144 20.28 -20.48 -19.73
CA SER A 144 19.76 -19.13 -20.07
C SER A 144 18.40 -18.80 -19.42
N LEU A 145 17.81 -19.70 -18.64
CA LEU A 145 16.43 -19.56 -18.13
C LEU A 145 16.34 -18.93 -16.71
N ALA A 146 17.45 -18.86 -15.97
CA ALA A 146 17.48 -18.31 -14.60
C ALA A 146 17.64 -16.77 -14.54
N ARG A 147 17.79 -16.08 -15.67
CA ARG A 147 18.04 -14.62 -15.68
C ARG A 147 16.79 -13.77 -15.47
N SER A 148 15.61 -14.27 -15.82
CA SER A 148 14.37 -13.48 -15.73
C SER A 148 13.84 -13.39 -14.28
N ALA A 149 13.90 -14.48 -13.52
CA ALA A 149 13.49 -14.49 -12.09
C ALA A 149 14.44 -13.71 -11.17
N ARG A 150 15.70 -13.50 -11.59
CA ARG A 150 16.69 -12.74 -10.80
C ARG A 150 16.52 -11.22 -10.93
N GLN A 151 15.89 -10.71 -11.98
CA GLN A 151 15.71 -9.27 -12.18
C GLN A 151 14.63 -8.67 -11.27
N SER A 152 13.64 -9.46 -10.85
CA SER A 152 12.54 -9.01 -9.97
C SER A 152 13.00 -8.88 -8.51
N ALA A 153 13.84 -9.79 -8.03
CA ALA A 153 14.39 -9.77 -6.66
C ALA A 153 15.47 -8.69 -6.45
N LEU A 154 16.13 -8.25 -7.53
CA LEU A 154 17.25 -7.30 -7.47
C LEU A 154 16.84 -5.83 -7.28
N ARG A 155 15.55 -5.49 -7.35
CA ARG A 155 15.11 -4.10 -7.10
C ARG A 155 15.01 -3.73 -5.62
N TYR A 156 15.00 -4.71 -4.72
CA TYR A 156 14.77 -4.46 -3.28
C TYR A 156 15.88 -4.98 -2.35
N SER A 157 16.85 -5.75 -2.86
CA SER A 157 18.04 -6.13 -2.10
C SER A 157 19.09 -5.01 -1.97
N THR A 158 18.92 -3.89 -2.67
CA THR A 158 19.72 -2.68 -2.49
C THR A 158 19.00 -1.73 -1.54
N LEU A 159 19.61 -1.48 -0.37
CA LEU A 159 19.14 -0.49 0.59
C LEU A 159 18.80 0.84 -0.11
N PRO A 160 17.68 1.50 0.25
CA PRO A 160 17.31 2.79 -0.31
C PRO A 160 18.47 3.78 -0.21
N SER A 161 18.82 4.41 -1.33
CA SER A 161 19.86 5.44 -1.34
C SER A 161 19.56 6.51 -0.28
N ARG A 162 20.61 7.03 0.39
CA ARG A 162 20.49 8.14 1.36
C ARG A 162 19.69 9.33 0.80
N LYS A 163 19.71 9.54 -0.52
CA LYS A 163 18.88 10.53 -1.22
C LYS A 163 17.39 10.16 -1.22
N ALA A 164 17.05 8.91 -1.53
CA ALA A 164 15.68 8.40 -1.54
C ALA A 164 15.06 8.45 -0.14
N LEU A 165 15.83 8.10 0.89
CA LEU A 165 15.38 8.17 2.28
C LEU A 165 15.01 9.61 2.71
N LYS A 166 15.87 10.59 2.39
CA LYS A 166 15.58 12.01 2.65
C LYS A 166 14.36 12.53 1.90
N ASN A 167 14.09 11.99 0.71
CA ASN A 167 12.93 12.36 -0.11
C ASN A 167 11.64 11.70 0.42
N SER A 168 11.73 10.44 0.86
CA SER A 168 10.64 9.71 1.52
C SER A 168 10.17 10.45 2.77
N ARG A 169 11.09 10.95 3.62
CA ARG A 169 10.71 11.70 4.83
C ARG A 169 9.82 12.91 4.54
N LEU A 170 10.03 13.57 3.40
CA LEU A 170 9.26 14.75 3.02
C LEU A 170 7.80 14.40 2.68
N VAL A 171 7.56 13.24 2.06
CA VAL A 171 6.21 12.78 1.71
C VAL A 171 5.55 12.04 2.88
N SER A 172 6.31 11.33 3.71
CA SER A 172 5.81 10.64 4.91
C SER A 172 5.19 11.58 5.94
N GLN A 173 5.60 12.85 5.98
CA GLN A 173 5.05 13.87 6.87
C GLN A 173 3.70 14.42 6.38
N LYS A 174 3.24 14.01 5.19
CA LYS A 174 1.96 14.42 4.61
C LYS A 174 0.93 13.33 4.80
N ASP A 175 -0.32 13.63 4.43
CA ASP A 175 -1.40 12.64 4.36
C ASP A 175 -1.27 11.65 3.19
N ASP A 176 -0.16 11.68 2.44
CA ASP A 176 0.03 10.88 1.22
C ASP A 176 -0.18 9.38 1.49
N VAL A 177 0.37 8.87 2.60
CA VAL A 177 0.17 7.47 3.02
C VAL A 177 -1.31 7.18 3.27
N HIS A 178 -1.98 8.02 4.06
CA HIS A 178 -3.40 7.84 4.38
C HIS A 178 -4.27 7.81 3.11
N VAL A 179 -4.04 8.76 2.19
CA VAL A 179 -4.82 8.85 0.96
C VAL A 179 -4.54 7.68 0.01
N CYS A 180 -3.31 7.16 -0.03
CA CYS A 180 -3.03 5.92 -0.77
C CYS A 180 -3.83 4.72 -0.23
N ILE A 181 -3.97 4.60 1.10
CA ILE A 181 -4.83 3.57 1.70
C ILE A 181 -6.30 3.78 1.33
N MET A 182 -6.78 5.03 1.26
CA MET A 182 -8.12 5.32 0.75
C MET A 182 -8.28 4.93 -0.73
N CYS A 183 -7.27 5.14 -1.58
CA CYS A 183 -7.27 4.67 -2.96
C CYS A 183 -7.37 3.13 -3.04
N LEU A 184 -6.60 2.41 -2.22
CA LEU A 184 -6.66 0.95 -2.14
C LEU A 184 -8.02 0.47 -1.65
N ARG A 185 -8.63 1.15 -0.67
CA ARG A 185 -10.02 0.88 -0.24
C ARG A 185 -11.01 1.01 -1.40
N ALA A 186 -10.89 2.07 -2.21
CA ALA A 186 -11.76 2.28 -3.38
C ALA A 186 -11.57 1.17 -4.43
N ILE A 187 -10.33 0.74 -4.69
CA ILE A 187 -10.01 -0.38 -5.59
C ILE A 187 -10.59 -1.70 -5.07
N MET A 188 -10.44 -1.97 -3.78
CA MET A 188 -10.94 -3.18 -3.12
C MET A 188 -12.47 -3.26 -3.05
N ASN A 189 -13.18 -2.13 -3.17
CA ASN A 189 -14.63 -2.11 -3.30
C ASN A 189 -15.12 -2.61 -4.68
N TYR A 190 -14.21 -2.83 -5.63
CA TYR A 190 -14.49 -3.49 -6.89
C TYR A 190 -13.96 -4.92 -6.85
N GLN A 191 -14.82 -5.93 -7.05
CA GLN A 191 -14.47 -7.36 -6.92
C GLN A 191 -13.19 -7.76 -7.69
N TYR A 192 -13.03 -7.31 -8.93
CA TYR A 192 -11.81 -7.58 -9.71
C TYR A 192 -10.59 -6.86 -9.12
N GLY A 193 -10.74 -5.61 -8.68
CA GLY A 193 -9.67 -4.86 -7.99
C GLY A 193 -9.26 -5.51 -6.67
N PHE A 194 -10.21 -6.03 -5.90
CA PHE A 194 -9.95 -6.81 -4.68
C PHE A 194 -9.09 -8.04 -4.96
N ASN A 195 -9.44 -8.83 -5.99
CA ASN A 195 -8.66 -10.01 -6.39
C ASN A 195 -7.25 -9.62 -6.84
N LEU A 196 -7.11 -8.52 -7.61
CA LEU A 196 -5.80 -8.01 -8.01
C LEU A 196 -4.95 -7.64 -6.80
N VAL A 197 -5.50 -6.94 -5.81
CA VAL A 197 -4.78 -6.60 -4.57
C VAL A 197 -4.33 -7.85 -3.81
N MET A 198 -5.18 -8.87 -3.69
CA MET A 198 -4.80 -10.14 -3.03
C MET A 198 -3.71 -10.90 -3.77
N SER A 199 -3.73 -10.87 -5.11
CA SER A 199 -2.73 -11.54 -5.94
C SER A 199 -1.43 -10.74 -6.12
N HIS A 200 -1.45 -9.45 -5.78
CA HIS A 200 -0.30 -8.57 -5.98
C HIS A 200 0.78 -8.88 -4.91
N PRO A 201 2.03 -9.18 -5.30
CA PRO A 201 3.08 -9.67 -4.39
C PRO A 201 3.38 -8.81 -3.16
N HIS A 202 3.14 -7.50 -3.27
CA HIS A 202 3.50 -6.53 -2.23
C HIS A 202 2.33 -5.75 -1.66
N ALA A 203 1.12 -5.83 -2.25
CA ALA A 203 0.07 -4.86 -1.92
C ALA A 203 -0.40 -5.02 -0.46
N VAL A 204 -0.67 -6.25 -0.05
CA VAL A 204 -1.12 -6.54 1.33
C VAL A 204 0.01 -6.31 2.34
N ASN A 205 1.27 -6.59 1.98
CA ASN A 205 2.43 -6.31 2.84
C ASN A 205 2.59 -4.80 3.10
N GLU A 206 2.49 -3.98 2.05
CA GLU A 206 2.56 -2.51 2.17
C GLU A 206 1.36 -1.94 2.92
N ILE A 207 0.16 -2.51 2.74
CA ILE A 207 -1.00 -2.18 3.58
C ILE A 207 -0.68 -2.49 5.06
N ALA A 208 -0.12 -3.66 5.38
CA ALA A 208 0.23 -4.02 6.74
C ALA A 208 1.31 -3.09 7.34
N LEU A 209 2.37 -2.78 6.59
CA LEU A 209 3.44 -1.85 7.02
C LEU A 209 2.90 -0.45 7.35
N SER A 210 1.78 -0.06 6.72
CA SER A 210 1.08 1.20 6.99
C SER A 210 0.53 1.31 8.42
N LEU A 211 0.44 0.21 9.18
CA LEU A 211 0.11 0.23 10.61
C LEU A 211 1.09 1.07 11.44
N ASN A 212 2.33 1.23 10.99
CA ASN A 212 3.31 2.08 11.66
C ASN A 212 3.01 3.59 11.53
N ASN A 213 1.99 3.97 10.75
CA ASN A 213 1.62 5.37 10.63
C ASN A 213 1.11 5.93 11.97
N LYS A 214 1.55 7.13 12.33
CA LYS A 214 1.17 7.78 13.60
C LYS A 214 -0.30 8.14 13.68
N ASN A 215 -0.97 8.35 12.53
CA ASN A 215 -2.37 8.74 12.49
C ASN A 215 -3.30 7.54 12.82
N PRO A 216 -4.08 7.60 13.92
CA PRO A 216 -4.98 6.51 14.32
C PRO A 216 -6.05 6.22 13.26
N ARG A 217 -6.50 7.23 12.51
CA ARG A 217 -7.45 7.06 11.40
C ARG A 217 -6.87 6.18 10.29
N THR A 218 -5.56 6.31 10.01
CA THR A 218 -4.88 5.45 9.06
C THR A 218 -4.81 4.02 9.59
N LYS A 219 -4.44 3.83 10.86
CA LYS A 219 -4.37 2.49 11.46
C LYS A 219 -5.74 1.78 11.42
N ALA A 220 -6.82 2.47 11.81
CA ALA A 220 -8.16 1.91 11.77
C ALA A 220 -8.58 1.48 10.35
N LEU A 221 -8.31 2.32 9.35
CA LEU A 221 -8.60 1.99 7.95
C LEU A 221 -7.75 0.82 7.44
N VAL A 222 -6.47 0.75 7.82
CA VAL A 222 -5.59 -0.38 7.48
C VAL A 222 -6.14 -1.67 8.06
N LEU A 223 -6.56 -1.68 9.34
CA LEU A 223 -7.17 -2.85 9.97
C LEU A 223 -8.49 -3.26 9.29
N GLU A 224 -9.32 -2.30 8.89
CA GLU A 224 -10.54 -2.57 8.11
C GLU A 224 -10.22 -3.32 6.80
N LEU A 225 -9.18 -2.89 6.07
CA LEU A 225 -8.78 -3.56 4.83
C LEU A 225 -8.18 -4.95 5.06
N LEU A 226 -7.32 -5.10 6.07
CA LEU A 226 -6.71 -6.39 6.41
C LEU A 226 -7.76 -7.40 6.89
N ALA A 227 -8.75 -6.96 7.68
CA ALA A 227 -9.87 -7.79 8.11
C ALA A 227 -10.69 -8.27 6.91
N ALA A 228 -11.02 -7.39 5.96
CA ALA A 228 -11.74 -7.75 4.75
C ALA A 228 -11.00 -8.81 3.91
N VAL A 229 -9.68 -8.70 3.79
CA VAL A 229 -8.84 -9.72 3.14
C VAL A 229 -8.83 -11.01 3.95
N CYS A 230 -8.70 -10.94 5.28
CA CYS A 230 -8.65 -12.12 6.16
C CYS A 230 -9.91 -13.00 6.06
N LEU A 231 -11.08 -12.39 5.85
CA LEU A 231 -12.38 -13.09 5.87
C LEU A 231 -12.70 -13.87 4.60
N VAL A 232 -11.99 -13.64 3.51
CA VAL A 232 -12.20 -14.38 2.27
C VAL A 232 -11.37 -15.67 2.22
N ARG A 233 -11.79 -16.63 1.40
CA ARG A 233 -11.09 -17.92 1.23
C ARG A 233 -9.64 -17.70 0.78
N GLY A 234 -8.69 -18.29 1.50
CA GLY A 234 -7.26 -18.14 1.25
C GLY A 234 -6.65 -16.82 1.74
N GLY A 235 -7.48 -15.89 2.21
CA GLY A 235 -7.01 -14.59 2.71
C GLY A 235 -6.22 -14.68 4.02
N HIS A 236 -6.54 -15.62 4.89
CA HIS A 236 -5.82 -15.84 6.15
C HIS A 236 -4.32 -16.09 5.93
N GLU A 237 -3.94 -16.95 4.98
CA GLU A 237 -2.54 -17.23 4.66
C GLU A 237 -1.80 -15.98 4.16
N ILE A 238 -2.47 -15.15 3.35
CA ILE A 238 -1.92 -13.89 2.86
C ILE A 238 -1.66 -12.93 4.01
N ILE A 239 -2.58 -12.82 4.97
CA ILE A 239 -2.41 -11.94 6.13
C ILE A 239 -1.28 -12.44 7.04
N LEU A 240 -1.19 -13.74 7.31
CA LEU A 240 -0.08 -14.29 8.10
C LEU A 240 1.27 -14.01 7.43
N ALA A 241 1.36 -14.23 6.11
CA ALA A 241 2.57 -13.93 5.35
C ALA A 241 2.92 -12.43 5.37
N ALA A 242 1.92 -11.55 5.31
CA ALA A 242 2.11 -10.11 5.42
C ALA A 242 2.63 -9.70 6.80
N PHE A 243 2.15 -10.33 7.89
CA PHE A 243 2.65 -10.06 9.23
C PHE A 243 3.98 -10.75 9.55
N ASP A 244 4.35 -11.83 8.86
CA ASP A 244 5.72 -12.33 8.86
C ASP A 244 6.68 -11.33 8.23
N ASN A 245 6.30 -10.77 7.07
CA ASN A 245 7.06 -9.69 6.47
C ASN A 245 7.13 -8.46 7.40
N PHE A 246 6.02 -8.10 8.03
CA PHE A 246 5.97 -7.00 9.00
C PHE A 246 6.96 -7.22 10.15
N LYS A 247 6.96 -8.43 10.75
CA LYS A 247 7.87 -8.81 11.83
C LYS A 247 9.33 -8.62 11.42
N GLU A 248 9.73 -9.16 10.27
CA GLU A 248 11.11 -9.08 9.78
C GLU A 248 11.54 -7.63 9.46
N VAL A 249 10.67 -6.88 8.78
CA VAL A 249 10.96 -5.49 8.37
C VAL A 249 10.96 -4.54 9.56
N CYS A 250 10.03 -4.71 10.51
CA CYS A 250 9.91 -3.89 11.71
C CYS A 250 10.81 -4.36 12.87
N LYS A 251 11.52 -5.48 12.70
CA LYS A 251 12.36 -6.15 13.70
C LYS A 251 11.60 -6.48 15.00
N GLU A 252 10.37 -6.97 14.88
CA GLU A 252 9.60 -7.46 16.03
C GLU A 252 10.15 -8.80 16.54
N LYS A 253 10.06 -9.04 17.85
CA LYS A 253 10.45 -10.35 18.42
C LYS A 253 9.41 -11.40 18.08
N HIS A 254 8.14 -11.02 18.19
CA HIS A 254 6.99 -11.87 17.90
C HIS A 254 6.08 -11.21 16.86
N ARG A 255 5.42 -12.04 16.06
CA ARG A 255 4.40 -11.56 15.12
C ARG A 255 3.32 -10.80 15.90
N PHE A 256 2.86 -9.67 15.38
CA PHE A 256 1.80 -8.82 15.96
C PHE A 256 2.18 -8.04 17.23
N GLU A 257 3.46 -7.99 17.61
CA GLU A 257 3.89 -7.34 18.85
C GLU A 257 3.49 -5.85 18.92
N LYS A 258 3.80 -5.06 17.89
CA LYS A 258 3.45 -3.64 17.80
C LYS A 258 1.95 -3.45 17.63
N LEU A 259 1.27 -4.34 16.93
CA LEU A 259 -0.19 -4.29 16.80
C LEU A 259 -0.83 -4.36 18.20
N MET A 260 -0.37 -5.28 19.04
CA MET A 260 -0.84 -5.40 20.43
C MET A 260 -0.43 -4.20 21.29
N GLU A 261 0.73 -3.58 21.02
CA GLU A 261 1.13 -2.32 21.67
C GLU A 261 0.18 -1.17 21.31
N TYR A 262 -0.20 -1.01 20.04
CA TYR A 262 -1.16 0.01 19.62
C TYR A 262 -2.53 -0.18 20.28
N PHE A 263 -3.00 -1.43 20.41
CA PHE A 263 -4.22 -1.72 21.16
C PHE A 263 -4.13 -1.38 22.65
N ARG A 264 -2.96 -1.55 23.27
CA ARG A 264 -2.75 -1.22 24.69
C ARG A 264 -2.64 0.29 24.95
N GLN A 265 -2.14 1.05 23.99
CA GLN A 265 -1.91 2.49 24.15
C GLN A 265 -3.14 3.35 23.78
N GLU A 266 -4.00 2.87 22.87
CA GLU A 266 -5.20 3.61 22.44
C GLU A 266 -6.43 3.32 23.33
N ASP A 267 -6.45 3.82 24.57
CA ASP A 267 -7.64 3.81 25.45
C ASP A 267 -8.82 4.65 24.91
N SER A 268 -8.63 5.42 23.83
CA SER A 268 -9.51 6.55 23.47
C SER A 268 -10.17 6.46 22.09
N SER A 269 -9.98 5.39 21.33
CA SER A 269 -10.51 5.26 19.96
C SER A 269 -11.46 4.08 19.86
N ILE A 270 -12.73 4.31 20.21
CA ILE A 270 -13.80 3.30 20.09
C ILE A 270 -13.88 2.77 18.65
N ASP A 271 -13.62 3.61 17.64
CA ASP A 271 -13.64 3.19 16.22
C ASP A 271 -12.43 2.31 15.85
N PHE A 272 -11.24 2.52 16.42
CA PHE A 272 -10.09 1.63 16.23
C PHE A 272 -10.32 0.26 16.87
N MET A 273 -10.84 0.26 18.10
CA MET A 273 -11.28 -0.96 18.77
C MET A 273 -12.43 -1.63 18.01
N ARG A 274 -13.36 -0.88 17.42
CA ARG A 274 -14.48 -1.44 16.64
C ARG A 274 -14.02 -2.05 15.32
N SER A 275 -13.10 -1.41 14.58
CA SER A 275 -12.49 -2.01 13.38
C SER A 275 -11.65 -3.24 13.70
N ALA A 276 -11.10 -3.34 14.92
CA ALA A 276 -10.36 -4.49 15.39
C ALA A 276 -11.22 -5.61 16.01
N LEU A 277 -12.31 -5.27 16.69
CA LEU A 277 -13.10 -6.21 17.53
C LEU A 277 -14.50 -6.48 16.99
N PHE A 278 -15.09 -5.56 16.22
CA PHE A 278 -16.50 -5.65 15.77
C PHE A 278 -16.66 -6.36 14.42
N ASP A 279 -15.58 -6.92 13.89
CA ASP A 279 -15.65 -8.07 12.99
C ASP A 279 -15.19 -9.32 13.77
N PRO A 280 -16.08 -9.93 14.60
CA PRO A 280 -15.68 -10.85 15.67
C PRO A 280 -15.10 -12.17 15.16
N LEU A 281 -15.09 -12.40 13.84
CA LEU A 281 -14.45 -13.55 13.21
C LEU A 281 -13.04 -13.27 12.68
N GLY A 282 -12.62 -12.02 12.49
CA GLY A 282 -11.33 -11.71 11.85
C GLY A 282 -10.15 -11.75 12.84
N VAL A 283 -10.20 -10.88 13.85
CA VAL A 283 -9.06 -10.69 14.77
C VAL A 283 -9.02 -11.73 15.89
N CYS A 284 -10.17 -12.21 16.38
CA CYS A 284 -10.18 -13.37 17.27
C CYS A 284 -9.59 -14.61 16.59
N THR A 285 -9.75 -14.80 15.28
CA THR A 285 -9.09 -15.91 14.56
C THR A 285 -7.59 -15.67 14.42
N MET A 286 -7.16 -14.42 14.17
CA MET A 286 -5.73 -14.08 14.11
C MET A 286 -4.99 -14.16 15.46
N ALA A 287 -5.67 -13.84 16.57
CA ALA A 287 -5.12 -13.90 17.92
C ALA A 287 -5.32 -15.26 18.62
N SER A 288 -6.21 -16.12 18.11
CA SER A 288 -6.48 -17.46 18.67
C SER A 288 -5.75 -18.59 17.94
N CYS A 289 -4.87 -18.30 16.98
CA CYS A 289 -3.95 -19.31 16.45
C CYS A 289 -2.92 -19.67 17.55
N PRO A 290 -2.85 -20.93 18.00
CA PRO A 290 -1.90 -21.34 19.02
C PRO A 290 -0.47 -21.20 18.50
N PHE A 291 0.39 -20.72 19.40
CA PHE A 291 1.84 -20.59 19.26
C PHE A 291 2.52 -21.86 18.76
#